data_AF-A0A917RP49-F1
#
_entry.id   AF-A0A917RP49-F1
#
_cell.length_a   1.000
_cell.length_b   1.000
_cell.length_c   1.000
_cell.angle_alpha   90.00
_cell.angle_beta   90.00
_cell.angle_gamma   90.00
#
_symmetry.space_group_name_H-M   'P 1'
#
loop_
_entity.id
_entity.type
_entity.pdbx_description
1 polymer ?
#
loop_
_entity_poly.entity_id
_entity_poly.type
_entity_poly.pdbx_seq_one_letter_code
_entity_poly.pdbx_strand_id
1 'polypeptide(L)'
;MSGITSLAQNAAQAHGFRGMKLVMIEMLDGFMLVNHMRDGSCLGVLAEEGCDVGLIGYEMAVLADRAGALLTPQLHGAVRQAPLMR
;
A
#
# COMPACT_ATOMS: atom_id res chain seq x y z
N MET A 1 1.83 -1.45 9.61
CA MET A 1 0.76 -1.04 8.66
C MET A 1 0.01 -2.22 8.01
N SER A 2 0.50 -3.47 8.10
CA SER A 2 -0.11 -4.63 7.44
C SER A 2 -1.58 -4.92 7.83
N GLY A 3 -2.02 -4.64 9.07
CA GLY A 3 -3.38 -4.97 9.51
C GLY A 3 -4.49 -4.23 8.74
N ILE A 4 -4.40 -2.91 8.64
CA ILE A 4 -5.40 -2.07 7.95
C ILE A 4 -5.40 -2.34 6.45
N THR A 5 -4.21 -2.45 5.84
CA THR A 5 -4.12 -2.72 4.40
C THR A 5 -4.61 -4.12 4.03
N SER A 6 -4.30 -5.13 4.85
CA SER A 6 -4.82 -6.49 4.65
C SER A 6 -6.34 -6.55 4.81
N LEU A 7 -6.90 -5.84 5.80
CA LEU A 7 -8.35 -5.77 5.98
C LEU A 7 -9.04 -5.12 4.77
N ALA A 8 -8.54 -3.97 4.33
CA ALA A 8 -9.09 -3.27 3.17
C ALA A 8 -8.96 -4.09 1.88
N GLN A 9 -7.82 -4.77 1.70
CA GLN A 9 -7.58 -5.67 0.58
C GLN A 9 -8.55 -6.87 0.59
N ASN A 10 -8.77 -7.47 1.75
CA ASN A 10 -9.72 -8.57 1.90
C ASN A 10 -11.17 -8.12 1.69
N ALA A 11 -11.55 -6.95 2.20
CA ALA A 11 -12.87 -6.37 1.95
C ALA A 11 -13.10 -6.14 0.45
N ALA A 12 -12.11 -5.59 -0.26
CA ALA A 12 -12.18 -5.43 -1.71
C ALA A 12 -12.42 -6.76 -2.43
N GLN A 13 -11.66 -7.80 -2.08
CA GLN A 13 -11.82 -9.14 -2.66
C GLN A 13 -13.18 -9.77 -2.34
N ALA A 14 -13.64 -9.66 -1.08
CA ALA A 14 -14.93 -10.21 -0.65
C ALA A 14 -16.12 -9.60 -1.40
N HIS A 15 -15.98 -8.37 -1.89
CA HIS A 15 -16.99 -7.67 -2.68
C HIS A 15 -16.71 -7.67 -4.19
N GLY A 16 -15.77 -8.49 -4.68
CA GLY A 16 -15.49 -8.64 -6.11
C GLY A 16 -14.73 -7.48 -6.74
N PHE A 17 -14.15 -6.57 -5.94
CA PHE A 17 -13.26 -5.54 -6.44
C PHE A 17 -11.86 -6.11 -6.73
N ARG A 18 -11.12 -5.43 -7.61
CA ARG A 18 -9.77 -5.84 -8.03
C ARG A 18 -8.70 -5.70 -6.93
N GLY A 19 -9.02 -5.01 -5.84
CA GLY A 19 -8.11 -4.71 -4.73
C GLY A 19 -8.31 -3.31 -4.17
N MET A 20 -7.49 -2.94 -3.20
CA MET A 20 -7.49 -1.63 -2.57
C MET A 20 -6.55 -0.67 -3.31
N LYS A 21 -7.03 0.52 -3.65
CA LYS A 21 -6.18 1.59 -4.21
C LYS A 21 -5.53 2.44 -3.10
N LEU A 22 -6.33 2.79 -2.09
CA LEU A 22 -5.98 3.68 -1.01
C LEU A 22 -6.84 3.34 0.21
N VAL A 23 -6.25 3.39 1.40
CA VAL A 23 -6.98 3.61 2.65
C VAL A 23 -6.71 5.03 3.11
N MET A 24 -7.77 5.73 3.50
CA MET A 24 -7.70 7.05 4.10
C MET A 24 -8.45 7.03 5.42
N ILE A 25 -7.79 7.45 6.49
CA ILE A 25 -8.37 7.58 7.82
C ILE A 25 -8.29 9.05 8.20
N GLU A 26 -9.44 9.66 8.40
CA GLU A 26 -9.59 11.01 8.94
C GLU A 26 -9.67 10.93 10.46
N MET A 27 -8.82 11.70 11.13
CA MET A 27 -8.69 11.83 12.58
C MET A 27 -8.96 13.29 12.92
N LEU A 28 -9.20 13.60 14.21
CA LEU A 28 -9.50 14.97 14.64
C LEU A 28 -8.45 15.98 14.18
N ASP A 29 -7.17 15.59 14.21
CA ASP A 29 -6.04 16.49 13.94
C ASP A 29 -5.34 16.17 12.60
N GLY A 30 -6.02 15.51 11.66
CA GLY A 30 -5.50 15.28 10.33
C GLY A 30 -5.81 13.91 9.72
N PHE A 31 -4.92 13.45 8.85
CA PHE A 31 -5.19 12.33 7.95
C PHE A 31 -4.05 11.32 7.91
N MET A 32 -4.39 10.04 7.87
CA MET A 32 -3.48 8.97 7.49
C MET A 32 -3.90 8.39 6.14
N LEU A 33 -2.99 8.40 5.16
CA LEU A 33 -3.19 7.85 3.83
C LEU A 33 -2.23 6.69 3.60
N VAL A 34 -2.72 5.57 3.07
CA VAL A 34 -1.91 4.38 2.78
C VAL A 34 -2.27 3.80 1.43
N ASN A 35 -1.31 3.73 0.51
CA ASN A 35 -1.49 3.06 -0.78
C ASN A 35 -0.73 1.72 -0.83
N HIS A 36 -1.20 0.83 -1.70
CA HIS A 36 -0.49 -0.39 -2.06
C HIS A 36 0.41 -0.11 -3.28
N MET A 37 1.69 -0.49 -3.20
CA MET A 37 2.65 -0.38 -4.30
C MET A 37 2.75 -1.70 -5.08
N ARG A 38 3.16 -1.65 -6.35
CA ARG A 38 3.09 -2.82 -7.26
C ARG A 38 3.96 -4.01 -6.85
N ASP A 39 5.01 -3.76 -6.07
CA ASP A 39 6.00 -4.71 -5.57
C ASP A 39 5.55 -5.45 -4.30
N GLY A 40 4.35 -5.18 -3.79
CA GLY A 40 3.84 -5.71 -2.53
C GLY A 40 4.21 -4.87 -1.30
N SER A 41 4.91 -3.75 -1.50
CA SER A 41 5.18 -2.76 -0.46
C SER A 41 3.99 -1.80 -0.27
N CYS A 42 4.05 -0.93 0.74
CA CYS A 42 3.04 0.11 0.99
C CYS A 42 3.70 1.47 1.23
N LEU A 43 3.09 2.54 0.73
CA LEU A 43 3.47 3.92 1.04
C LEU A 43 2.42 4.55 1.95
N GLY A 44 2.86 5.07 3.09
CA GLY A 44 2.00 5.75 4.05
C GLY A 44 2.41 7.20 4.28
N VAL A 45 1.43 8.09 4.42
CA VAL A 45 1.60 9.50 4.77
C VAL A 45 0.72 9.82 5.96
N LEU A 46 1.27 10.56 6.92
CA LEU A 46 0.55 11.21 8.01
C LEU A 46 0.60 12.71 7.75
N ALA A 47 -0.56 13.35 7.72
CA ALA A 47 -0.71 14.77 7.47
C ALA A 47 -1.52 15.41 8.60
N GLU A 48 -1.18 16.63 8.95
CA GLU A 48 -1.92 17.44 9.92
C GLU A 48 -3.21 17.99 9.30
N GLU A 49 -4.10 18.50 10.16
CA GLU A 49 -5.30 19.22 9.72
C GLU A 49 -4.98 20.41 8.79
N GLY A 50 -5.92 20.77 7.92
CA GLY A 50 -5.76 21.87 6.97
C GLY A 50 -4.90 21.56 5.74
N CYS A 51 -4.30 20.37 5.65
CA CYS A 51 -3.56 19.93 4.46
C CYS A 51 -4.49 19.64 3.26
N ASP A 52 -4.02 19.93 2.04
CA ASP A 52 -4.71 19.53 0.81
C ASP A 52 -4.50 18.03 0.53
N VAL A 53 -5.54 17.24 0.81
CA VAL A 53 -5.55 15.79 0.61
C VAL A 53 -5.35 15.41 -0.86
N GLY A 54 -5.82 16.24 -1.80
CA GLY A 54 -5.61 16.04 -3.24
C GLY A 54 -4.14 16.20 -3.62
N LEU A 55 -3.48 17.23 -3.09
CA LEU A 55 -2.04 17.46 -3.28
C LEU A 55 -1.20 16.32 -2.66
N ILE A 56 -1.55 15.88 -1.45
CA ILE A 56 -0.91 14.72 -0.83
C ILE A 56 -1.04 13.49 -1.72
N GLY A 57 -2.25 13.21 -2.23
CA GLY A 57 -2.49 12.09 -3.13
C GLY A 57 -1.67 12.18 -4.43
N TYR A 58 -1.53 13.39 -5.00
CA TYR A 58 -0.70 13.64 -6.17
C TYR A 58 0.78 13.33 -5.90
N GLU A 59 1.36 13.91 -4.84
CA GLU A 59 2.76 13.69 -4.50
C GLU A 59 3.03 12.25 -4.08
N MET A 60 2.08 11.57 -3.41
CA MET A 60 2.16 10.14 -3.14
C MET A 60 2.24 9.31 -4.43
N ALA A 61 1.49 9.68 -5.47
CA ALA A 61 1.55 9.00 -6.76
C ALA A 61 2.90 9.24 -7.47
N VAL A 62 3.40 10.48 -7.46
CA VAL A 62 4.71 10.84 -8.01
C VAL A 62 5.83 10.11 -7.28
N LEU A 63 5.77 10.06 -5.94
CA LEU A 63 6.76 9.38 -5.12
C LEU A 63 6.72 7.87 -5.35
N ALA A 64 5.54 7.25 -5.41
CA ALA A 64 5.40 5.82 -5.66
C ALA A 64 5.94 5.44 -7.06
N ASP A 65 5.72 6.27 -8.07
CA ASP A 65 6.26 6.04 -9.42
C ASP A 65 7.80 6.09 -9.43
N ARG A 66 8.39 7.11 -8.78
CA ARG A 66 9.85 7.26 -8.65
C ARG A 66 10.48 6.16 -7.80
N ALA A 67 9.84 5.81 -6.69
CA ALA A 67 10.33 4.80 -5.76
C ALA A 67 10.15 3.38 -6.30
N GLY A 68 9.12 3.12 -7.12
CA GLY A 68 8.89 1.79 -7.72
C GLY A 68 10.10 1.25 -8.50
N ALA A 69 10.86 2.14 -9.15
CA ALA A 69 12.11 1.78 -9.83
C ALA A 69 13.22 1.33 -8.86
N LEU A 70 13.21 1.82 -7.62
CA LEU A 70 14.21 1.51 -6.58
C LEU A 70 13.77 0.37 -5.66
N LEU A 71 12.46 0.18 -5.50
CA LEU A 71 11.86 -0.80 -4.61
C LEU A 71 11.56 -2.13 -5.29
N THR A 72 11.77 -2.24 -6.61
CA THR A 72 11.75 -3.55 -7.30
C THR A 72 12.82 -4.43 -6.66
N PRO A 73 12.46 -5.42 -5.82
CA PRO A 73 13.44 -6.19 -5.09
C PRO A 73 14.25 -6.97 -6.13
N GLN A 74 15.58 -6.92 -6.08
CA GLN A 74 16.34 -7.97 -6.76
C GLN A 74 15.92 -9.28 -6.09
N LEU A 75 15.29 -10.15 -6.88
CA LEU A 75 14.86 -11.46 -6.43
C LEU A 75 16.11 -12.25 -6.00
N HIS A 76 16.50 -12.13 -4.73
CA HIS A 76 17.55 -12.96 -4.16
C HIS A 76 16.91 -14.34 -3.97
N GLY A 77 17.17 -15.24 -4.92
CA GLY A 77 16.50 -16.53 -4.98
C GLY A 77 16.64 -17.32 -3.68
N ALA A 78 15.51 -17.65 -3.06
CA ALA A 78 15.29 -18.87 -2.27
C ALA A 78 13.93 -18.84 -1.57
N VAL A 79 12.89 -19.36 -2.22
CA VAL A 79 11.92 -20.23 -1.52
C VAL A 79 11.76 -21.47 -2.38
N ARG A 80 12.66 -22.43 -2.16
CA ARG A 80 12.50 -23.81 -2.63
C ARG A 80 11.55 -24.51 -1.68
N GLN A 81 10.25 -24.49 -1.96
CA GLN A 81 9.36 -25.51 -1.43
C GLN A 81 9.59 -26.80 -2.22
N ALA A 82 10.41 -27.68 -1.65
CA ALA A 82 10.45 -29.07 -2.08
C ALA A 82 9.07 -29.70 -1.79
N PRO A 83 8.46 -30.44 -2.74
CA PRO A 83 7.30 -31.24 -2.40
C PRO A 83 7.75 -32.36 -1.46
N LEU A 84 7.22 -32.36 -0.23
CA LEU A 84 7.36 -33.49 0.67
C LEU A 84 6.52 -34.64 0.07
N MET A 85 7.18 -35.54 -0.66
CA MET A 85 6.60 -36.85 -0.93
C MET A 85 6.46 -37.58 0.40
N ARG A 86 5.21 -37.81 0.82
CA ARG A 86 4.75 -39.05 1.45
C ARG A 86 3.23 -39.13 1.45
#